data_AF-A0A4P7ZVL4-F1
#
_entry.id   AF-A0A4P7ZVL4-F1
#
_cell.length_a   1.000
_cell.length_b   1.000
_cell.length_c   1.000
_cell.angle_alpha   90.00
_cell.angle_beta   90.00
_cell.angle_gamma   90.00
#
_symmetry.space_group_name_H-M   'P 1'
#
loop_
_entity.id
_entity.type
_entity.pdbx_description
1 polymer ?
#
loop_
_entity_poly.entity_id
_entity_poly.type
_entity_poly.pdbx_seq_one_letter_code
_entity_poly.pdbx_strand_id
1 'polypeptide(L)' 'MSEARLRLLRNQASPSLGIASRKPQRLTITLPWSTYQALIETSSEQGRSLSNTAAYWLERQADAMRQQGA' A
#
# COMPACT_ATOMS: atom_id res chain seq x y z
N MET A 1 34.22 -29.15 22.32
CA MET A 1 32.98 -28.46 21.88
C MET A 1 32.56 -29.07 20.55
N SER A 2 31.50 -29.88 20.51
CA SER A 2 31.15 -30.68 19.33
C SER A 2 30.43 -29.87 18.25
N GLU A 3 30.68 -30.18 16.97
CA GLU A 3 30.01 -29.59 15.81
C GLU A 3 28.49 -29.60 15.91
N ALA A 4 27.93 -30.61 16.57
CA ALA A 4 26.50 -30.76 16.78
C ALA A 4 25.87 -29.52 17.46
N ARG A 5 26.60 -28.87 18.36
CA ARG A 5 26.12 -27.68 19.08
C ARG A 5 26.19 -26.41 18.23
N LEU A 6 27.17 -26.31 17.33
CA LEU A 6 27.29 -25.19 16.38
C LEU A 6 26.15 -25.22 15.33
N ARG A 7 25.74 -26.42 14.88
CA ARG A 7 24.59 -26.57 13.96
C ARG A 7 23.25 -26.18 14.60
N LEU A 8 23.08 -26.48 15.89
CA LEU A 8 21.84 -26.15 16.61
C LEU A 8 21.65 -24.62 16.76
N LEU A 9 22.75 -23.89 16.96
CA LEU A 9 22.73 -22.42 17.05
C LEU A 9 22.56 -21.73 15.69
N ARG A 10 23.03 -22.35 14.60
CA ARG A 10 22.86 -21.82 13.23
C ARG A 10 21.41 -21.84 12.75
N ASN A 11 20.57 -22.72 13.30
CA ASN A 11 19.15 -22.82 12.95
C ASN A 11 18.25 -21.94 13.83
N GLN A 12 18.81 -21.15 14.75
CA GLN A 12 18.12 -20.03 15.38
C GLN A 12 18.21 -18.82 14.45
N ALA A 13 17.64 -18.95 13.25
CA ALA A 13 17.30 -17.78 12.48
C ALA A 13 16.35 -16.97 13.35
N SER A 14 16.81 -15.81 13.82
CA SER A 14 15.97 -14.78 14.43
C SER A 14 14.69 -14.71 13.62
N PRO A 15 13.48 -14.70 14.22
CA PRO A 15 12.27 -14.46 13.47
C PRO A 15 12.53 -13.16 12.74
N SER A 16 12.70 -13.24 11.42
CA SER A 16 12.75 -12.05 10.61
C SER A 16 11.42 -11.40 10.91
N LEU A 17 11.43 -10.30 11.68
CA LEU A 17 10.36 -9.33 11.62
C LEU A 17 10.38 -8.87 10.16
N GLY A 18 9.74 -9.67 9.31
CA GLY A 18 9.27 -9.23 8.03
C GLY A 18 8.34 -8.11 8.43
N ILE A 19 8.87 -6.89 8.41
CA ILE A 19 8.06 -5.71 8.16
C ILE A 19 7.23 -6.16 6.97
N ALA A 20 5.98 -6.53 7.24
CA ALA A 20 5.04 -6.98 6.24
C ALA A 20 4.69 -5.74 5.43
N SER A 21 5.66 -5.25 4.67
CA SER A 21 5.50 -4.20 3.69
C SER A 21 4.61 -4.81 2.64
N ARG A 22 3.30 -4.61 2.84
CA ARG A 22 2.28 -5.13 1.94
C ARG A 22 2.60 -4.56 0.57
N LYS A 23 2.91 -5.43 -0.38
CA LYS A 23 3.20 -5.04 -1.75
C LYS A 23 1.99 -4.27 -2.31
N PRO A 24 2.19 -3.12 -2.98
CA PRO A 24 1.11 -2.43 -3.67
C PRO A 24 0.34 -3.38 -4.59
N GLN A 25 -0.98 -3.32 -4.55
CA GLN A 25 -1.87 -4.13 -5.38
C GLN A 25 -2.48 -3.28 -6.49
N ARG A 26 -2.53 -3.82 -7.71
CA ARG A 26 -3.18 -3.15 -8.84
C ARG A 26 -4.68 -3.41 -8.77
N LEU A 27 -5.46 -2.33 -8.84
CA LEU A 27 -6.91 -2.39 -8.90
C LEU A 27 -7.38 -1.93 -10.29
N THR A 28 -8.43 -2.56 -10.80
CA THR A 28 -9.19 -2.08 -11.96
C THR A 28 -10.62 -1.85 -11.50
N ILE A 29 -11.12 -0.64 -11.68
CA ILE A 29 -12.46 -0.24 -11.26
C ILE A 29 -13.15 0.46 -12.41
N THR A 30 -14.48 0.32 -12.49
CA THR A 30 -15.31 1.12 -13.40
C THR A 30 -15.79 2.34 -12.64
N LEU A 31 -15.62 3.53 -13.21
CA LEU A 31 -16.01 4.80 -12.60
C LEU A 31 -17.14 5.47 -13.40
N PRO A 32 -18.03 6.24 -12.73
CA PRO A 32 -18.88 7.19 -13.43
C PRO A 32 -18.05 8.16 -14.26
N TRP A 33 -18.57 8.56 -15.43
CA TRP A 33 -17.87 9.46 -16.35
C TRP A 33 -17.45 10.79 -15.70
N SER A 34 -18.34 11.38 -14.89
CA SER A 34 -18.07 12.63 -14.18
C SER A 34 -16.88 12.51 -13.21
N THR A 35 -16.79 11.40 -12.48
CA THR A 35 -15.66 11.12 -11.58
C THR A 35 -14.35 10.95 -12.35
N TYR A 36 -14.40 10.25 -13.49
CA TYR A 36 -13.23 10.09 -14.36
C TYR A 36 -12.75 11.44 -14.92
N GLN A 37 -13.66 12.31 -15.36
CA GLN A 37 -13.33 13.66 -15.85
C GLN A 37 -12.66 14.51 -14.77
N ALA A 38 -13.22 14.53 -13.55
CA ALA A 38 -12.63 15.27 -12.43
C ALA A 38 -11.21 14.81 -12.10
N LEU A 39 -10.95 13.50 -12.17
CA LEU A 39 -9.62 12.93 -11.97
C LEU A 39 -8.64 13.40 -13.07
N ILE A 40 -9.06 13.40 -14.34
CA ILE A 40 -8.24 13.88 -15.46
C ILE A 40 -7.87 15.34 -15.24
N GLU A 41 -8.86 16.22 -15.05
CA GLU A 41 -8.66 17.66 -14.84
C GLU A 41 -7.70 17.93 -13.68
N THR A 42 -7.97 17.35 -12.51
CA THR A 42 -7.12 17.52 -11.33
C THR A 42 -5.70 16.99 -11.56
N SER A 43 -5.55 15.84 -12.22
CA SER A 43 -4.23 15.27 -12.49
C SER A 43 -3.41 16.15 -13.44
N SER A 44 -4.06 16.73 -14.46
CA SER A 44 -3.45 17.66 -15.40
C SER A 44 -3.03 18.96 -14.74
N GLU A 45 -3.91 19.58 -13.94
CA GLU A 45 -3.62 20.81 -13.20
C GLU A 45 -2.45 20.65 -12.23
N GLN A 46 -2.37 19.50 -11.54
CA GLN A 46 -1.31 19.23 -10.57
C GLN A 46 -0.01 18.72 -11.20
N GLY A 47 0.00 18.41 -12.50
CA GLY A 47 1.14 17.79 -13.19
C GLY A 47 1.48 16.40 -12.63
N ARG A 48 0.48 15.62 -12.21
CA ARG A 48 0.65 14.28 -11.62
C ARG A 48 0.00 13.22 -12.50
N SER A 49 0.40 11.96 -12.31
CA SER A 49 -0.26 10.86 -13.00
C SER A 49 -1.68 10.65 -12.47
N LEU A 50 -2.60 10.26 -13.35
CA LEU A 50 -3.99 9.97 -13.00
C LEU A 50 -4.12 8.97 -11.85
N SER A 51 -3.27 7.92 -11.85
CA SER A 51 -3.24 6.91 -10.80
C SER A 51 -2.77 7.47 -9.45
N ASN A 52 -1.89 8.48 -9.45
CA ASN A 52 -1.46 9.13 -8.21
C ASN A 52 -2.59 9.94 -7.59
N THR A 53 -3.29 10.75 -8.39
CA THR A 53 -4.47 11.51 -7.94
C THR A 53 -5.57 10.58 -7.43
N ALA A 54 -5.85 9.50 -8.16
CA ALA A 54 -6.84 8.51 -7.74
C ALA A 54 -6.45 7.82 -6.42
N ALA A 55 -5.18 7.43 -6.25
CA ALA A 55 -4.69 6.85 -5.00
C ALA A 55 -4.82 7.83 -3.83
N TYR A 56 -4.41 9.09 -4.01
CA TYR A 56 -4.51 10.12 -2.98
C TYR A 56 -5.96 10.35 -2.51
N TRP A 57 -6.92 10.47 -3.44
CA TRP A 57 -8.33 10.64 -3.08
C TRP A 57 -8.89 9.42 -2.35
N LEU A 58 -8.54 8.22 -2.81
CA LEU A 58 -8.96 6.96 -2.19
C LEU A 58 -8.42 6.83 -0.76
N GLU A 59 -7.13 7.11 -0.56
CA GLU A 59 -6.47 7.09 0.76
C GLU A 59 -7.11 8.10 1.71
N ARG A 60 -7.32 9.34 1.26
CA ARG A 60 -7.96 10.39 2.05
C ARG A 60 -9.37 10.01 2.49
N GLN A 61 -10.17 9.43 1.59
CA GLN A 61 -11.52 8.99 1.94
C GLN A 61 -11.50 7.78 2.89
N ALA A 62 -10.60 6.82 2.67
CA ALA A 62 -10.44 5.66 3.55
C ALA A 62 -10.01 6.07 4.97
N ASP A 63 -9.12 7.07 5.09
CA ASP A 63 -8.72 7.66 6.37
C ASP A 63 -9.90 8.36 7.07
N ALA A 64 -10.67 9.16 6.34
CA ALA A 64 -11.86 9.83 6.89
C ALA A 64 -12.91 8.83 7.41
N MET A 65 -13.16 7.75 6.67
CA MET A 65 -14.10 6.70 7.11
C MET A 65 -13.59 5.94 8.35
N ARG A 66 -12.28 5.71 8.45
CA ARG A 66 -11.67 5.11 9.66
C ARG A 66 -11.84 5.98 10.90
N GLN A 67 -11.80 7.30 10.74
CA GLN A 67 -11.99 8.25 11.84
C GLN A 67 -13.46 8.38 12.28
N GLN A 68 -14.42 8.12 11.39
CA GLN A 68 -15.85 8.16 11.69
C GLN A 68 -16.38 6.89 12.37
N GLY A 69 -15.66 5.77 12.25
CA GLY A 69 -16.01 4.48 12.85
C GLY A 69 -15.32 4.19 14.18
N ALA A 70 -14.74 5.19 14.84
CA ALA A 70 -14.07 5.12 16.14
C ALA A 70 -14.82 5.94 17.20
#